data_AF-A0A7W1D6L0-F1
#
_entry.id   AF-A0A7W1D6L0-F1
#
_cell.length_a   1.000
_cell.length_b   1.000
_cell.length_c   1.000
_cell.angle_alpha   90.00
_cell.angle_beta   90.00
_cell.angle_gamma   90.00
#
_symmetry.space_group_name_H-M   'P 1'
#
loop_
_entity.id
_entity.type
_entity.pdbx_description
1 polymer ?
#
loop_
_entity_poly.entity_id
_entity_poly.type
_entity_poly.pdbx_seq_one_letter_code
_entity_poly.pdbx_strand_id
1 'polypeptide(L)'
;MASRWGSLEGYLMSKVHVAWRRGLVKDYYDLVYTLLYNRLGGPREAAEVIANGRFHDRISLTTGPWPEIRARFTHANDVGPQSYADQAVLADPATDHAQARQDAVGALADFLESLEYGLAS
;
A
#
# COMPACT_ATOMS: atom_id res chain seq x y z
N MET A 1 -1.08 -5.33 -26.78
CA MET A 1 0.24 -5.78 -26.27
C MET A 1 0.49 -5.12 -24.93
N ALA A 2 0.29 -5.84 -23.82
CA ALA A 2 0.67 -5.36 -22.50
C ALA A 2 2.19 -5.26 -22.46
N SER A 3 2.70 -4.04 -22.28
CA SER A 3 4.13 -3.77 -22.23
C SER A 3 4.77 -4.60 -21.09
N ARG A 4 5.95 -5.19 -21.35
CA ARG A 4 6.73 -6.13 -20.52
C ARG A 4 7.24 -5.58 -19.16
N TRP A 5 6.64 -4.50 -18.68
CA TRP A 5 6.89 -3.86 -17.39
C TRP A 5 5.90 -4.47 -16.39
N GLY A 6 6.40 -4.96 -15.26
CA GLY A 6 5.65 -5.81 -14.32
C GLY A 6 4.22 -5.30 -14.07
N SER A 7 3.24 -6.21 -14.15
CA SER A 7 1.87 -5.99 -13.69
C SER A 7 1.85 -5.23 -12.36
N LEU A 8 0.93 -4.26 -12.18
CA LEU A 8 0.80 -3.50 -10.93
C LEU A 8 0.72 -4.44 -9.72
N GLU A 9 0.01 -5.56 -9.87
CA GLU A 9 -0.05 -6.64 -8.90
C GLU A 9 1.34 -7.06 -8.39
N GLY A 10 2.25 -7.45 -9.29
CA GLY A 10 3.62 -7.83 -8.94
C GLY A 10 4.44 -6.70 -8.32
N TYR A 11 4.23 -5.47 -8.78
CA TYR A 11 4.91 -4.30 -8.24
C TYR A 11 4.44 -4.00 -6.81
N LEU A 12 3.14 -4.00 -6.55
CA LEU A 12 2.58 -3.73 -5.24
C LEU A 12 2.95 -4.83 -4.23
N MET A 13 2.91 -6.11 -4.63
CA MET A 13 3.38 -7.21 -3.78
C MET A 13 4.85 -7.03 -3.41
N SER A 14 5.69 -6.54 -4.33
CA SER A 14 7.08 -6.22 -4.02
C SER A 14 7.20 -5.06 -3.03
N LYS A 15 6.39 -3.99 -3.16
CA LYS A 15 6.39 -2.88 -2.21
C LYS A 15 5.94 -3.29 -0.81
N VAL A 16 4.89 -4.10 -0.71
CA VAL A 16 4.44 -4.69 0.56
C VAL A 16 5.55 -5.52 1.18
N HIS A 17 6.20 -6.40 0.41
CA HIS A 17 7.26 -7.26 0.91
C HIS A 17 8.49 -6.46 1.41
N VAL A 18 8.90 -5.43 0.67
CA VAL A 18 10.05 -4.58 1.05
C VAL A 18 9.71 -3.74 2.27
N ALA A 19 8.52 -3.12 2.32
CA ALA A 19 8.06 -2.38 3.50
C ALA A 19 8.00 -3.30 4.72
N TRP A 20 7.55 -4.55 4.57
CA TRP A 20 7.50 -5.53 5.65
C TRP A 20 8.89 -5.90 6.17
N ARG A 21 9.79 -6.34 5.27
CA ARG A 21 11.11 -6.91 5.63
C ARG A 21 12.16 -5.87 5.96
N ARG A 22 12.21 -4.78 5.20
CA ARG A 22 13.24 -3.73 5.31
C ARG A 22 12.72 -2.52 6.08
N GLY A 23 11.51 -2.06 5.76
CA GLY A 23 10.81 -1.04 6.53
C GLY A 23 11.54 0.30 6.66
N LEU A 24 12.26 0.74 5.63
CA LEU A 24 12.82 2.10 5.62
C LEU A 24 11.75 3.13 5.29
N VAL A 25 12.03 4.40 5.60
CA VAL A 25 11.16 5.55 5.31
C VAL A 25 10.68 5.54 3.85
N LYS A 26 11.62 5.35 2.91
CA LYS A 26 11.31 5.28 1.48
C LYS A 26 10.43 4.09 1.10
N ASP A 27 10.50 2.97 1.81
CA ASP A 27 9.71 1.79 1.49
C ASP A 27 8.23 2.01 1.82
N TYR A 28 7.93 2.68 2.94
CA TYR A 28 6.58 3.13 3.28
C TYR A 28 6.07 4.19 2.30
N TYR A 29 6.94 5.14 1.92
CA TYR A 29 6.60 6.14 0.92
C TYR A 29 6.21 5.50 -0.42
N ASP A 30 7.06 4.63 -0.94
CA ASP A 30 6.82 3.97 -2.22
C ASP A 30 5.55 3.10 -2.18
N LEU A 31 5.24 2.43 -1.07
CA LEU A 31 4.02 1.65 -0.90
C LEU A 31 2.77 2.54 -0.98
N VAL A 32 2.67 3.56 -0.12
CA VAL A 32 1.51 4.45 -0.05
C VAL A 32 1.36 5.24 -1.35
N TYR A 33 2.45 5.77 -1.89
CA TYR A 33 2.44 6.50 -3.15
C TYR A 33 1.91 5.61 -4.29
N THR A 34 2.30 4.33 -4.32
CA THR A 34 1.76 3.39 -5.31
C THR A 34 0.27 3.16 -5.08
N LEU A 35 -0.21 3.05 -3.84
CA LEU A 35 -1.64 2.88 -3.56
C LEU A 35 -2.45 4.10 -4.01
N LEU A 36 -1.99 5.31 -3.71
CA LEU A 36 -2.71 6.55 -4.03
C LEU A 36 -2.66 6.92 -5.52
N TYR A 37 -1.52 6.71 -6.18
CA TYR A 37 -1.26 7.25 -7.51
C TYR A 37 -1.05 6.17 -8.58
N ASN A 38 -1.53 4.94 -8.33
CA ASN A 38 -1.53 3.94 -9.39
C ASN A 38 -2.54 4.28 -10.50
N ARG A 39 -2.30 3.68 -11.67
CA ARG A 39 -3.11 3.89 -12.88
C ARG A 39 -4.50 3.22 -12.87
N LEU A 40 -4.87 2.47 -11.83
CA LEU A 40 -6.15 1.74 -11.80
C LEU A 40 -7.28 2.52 -11.14
N GLY A 41 -7.01 3.65 -10.49
CA GLY A 41 -8.05 4.47 -9.84
C GLY A 41 -7.82 4.69 -8.36
N GLY A 42 -6.91 3.94 -7.74
CA GLY A 42 -6.57 4.12 -6.34
C GLY A 42 -6.40 2.79 -5.59
N PRO A 43 -6.53 2.80 -4.26
CA PRO A 43 -6.28 1.63 -3.42
C PRO A 43 -7.31 0.52 -3.63
N ARG A 44 -8.59 0.85 -3.82
CA ARG A 44 -9.66 -0.15 -3.94
C ARG A 44 -9.55 -0.95 -5.23
N GLU A 45 -9.37 -0.27 -6.36
CA GLU A 45 -9.22 -0.90 -7.68
C GLU A 45 -7.91 -1.70 -7.77
N ALA A 46 -6.86 -1.26 -7.07
CA ALA A 46 -5.63 -2.04 -6.94
C ALA A 46 -5.86 -3.36 -6.19
N ALA A 47 -6.65 -3.32 -5.11
CA ALA A 47 -7.02 -4.50 -4.34
C ALA A 47 -7.85 -5.48 -5.16
N GLU A 48 -8.85 -5.01 -5.91
CA GLU A 48 -9.68 -5.85 -6.78
C GLU A 48 -8.85 -6.60 -7.84
N VAL A 49 -7.88 -5.92 -8.45
CA VAL A 49 -6.98 -6.57 -9.43
C VAL A 49 -6.09 -7.63 -8.79
N ILE A 50 -5.69 -7.45 -7.53
CA ILE A 50 -4.90 -8.44 -6.79
C ILE A 50 -5.77 -9.62 -6.36
N ALA A 51 -6.97 -9.35 -5.84
CA ALA A 51 -7.92 -10.37 -5.43
C ALA A 51 -8.34 -11.26 -6.62
N ASN A 52 -8.52 -10.69 -7.81
CA ASN A 52 -8.83 -11.44 -9.03
C ASN A 52 -7.58 -11.82 -9.85
N GLY A 53 -6.39 -11.65 -9.25
CA GLY A 53 -5.10 -11.73 -9.93
C GLY A 53 -4.42 -13.10 -9.79
N ARG A 54 -3.18 -13.19 -10.29
CA ARG A 54 -2.39 -14.43 -10.27
C ARG A 54 -1.92 -14.84 -8.87
N PHE A 55 -1.98 -13.93 -7.90
CA PHE A 55 -1.56 -14.18 -6.52
C PHE A 55 -2.72 -14.44 -5.56
N HIS A 56 -3.98 -14.40 -6.01
CA HIS A 56 -5.18 -14.67 -5.21
C HIS A 56 -4.97 -15.81 -4.18
N ASP A 57 -4.63 -17.01 -4.66
CA ASP A 57 -4.50 -18.22 -3.83
C ASP A 57 -3.31 -18.19 -2.85
N ARG A 58 -2.44 -17.18 -2.96
CA ARG A 58 -1.21 -17.04 -2.17
C ARG A 58 -1.31 -15.93 -1.13
N ILE A 59 -2.42 -15.20 -1.10
CA ILE A 59 -2.63 -14.11 -0.15
C ILE A 59 -3.44 -14.64 1.02
N SER A 60 -2.87 -14.53 2.21
CA SER A 60 -3.55 -14.81 3.47
C SER A 60 -3.41 -13.57 4.34
N LEU A 61 -4.49 -12.83 4.55
CA LEU A 61 -4.44 -11.57 5.32
C LEU A 61 -4.16 -11.77 6.82
N THR A 62 -4.26 -13.01 7.30
CA THR A 62 -3.98 -13.40 8.68
C THR A 62 -2.54 -13.86 8.90
N THR A 63 -1.76 -14.07 7.82
CA THR A 63 -0.37 -14.53 7.87
C THR A 63 0.53 -13.72 6.94
N GLY A 64 1.85 -13.96 7.02
CA GLY A 64 2.81 -13.28 6.15
C GLY A 64 2.92 -11.77 6.44
N PRO A 65 3.06 -10.90 5.42
CA PRO A 65 3.35 -9.48 5.61
C PRO A 65 2.17 -8.66 6.15
N TRP A 66 0.94 -9.12 5.97
CA TRP A 66 -0.26 -8.30 6.12
C TRP A 66 -0.58 -7.87 7.56
N PRO A 67 -0.51 -8.75 8.58
CA PRO A 67 -0.77 -8.33 9.95
C PRO A 67 0.20 -7.25 10.42
N GLU A 68 1.48 -7.39 10.06
CA GLU A 68 2.52 -6.44 10.46
C GLU A 68 2.43 -5.13 9.68
N ILE A 69 2.13 -5.17 8.38
CA ILE A 69 1.88 -3.95 7.59
C ILE A 69 0.65 -3.21 8.12
N ARG A 70 -0.46 -3.91 8.41
CA ARG A 70 -1.65 -3.31 9.02
C ARG A 70 -1.31 -2.63 10.34
N ALA A 71 -0.57 -3.31 11.22
CA ALA A 71 -0.19 -2.77 12.53
C ALA A 71 0.62 -1.46 12.42
N ARG A 72 1.46 -1.31 11.39
CA ARG A 72 2.30 -0.11 11.17
C ARG A 72 1.55 1.09 10.58
N PHE A 73 0.26 0.94 10.29
CA PHE A 73 -0.59 1.94 9.63
C PHE A 73 -1.96 2.05 10.31
N THR A 74 -2.09 1.62 11.57
CA THR A 74 -3.36 1.66 12.30
C THR A 74 -3.74 3.10 12.66
N HIS A 75 -2.75 3.92 12.98
CA HIS A 75 -2.92 5.29 13.42
C HIS A 75 -1.98 6.22 12.67
N ALA A 76 -2.40 7.47 12.50
CA ALA A 76 -1.60 8.49 11.81
C ALA A 76 -0.23 8.76 12.45
N ASN A 77 -0.04 8.38 13.71
CA ASN A 77 1.24 8.53 14.42
C ASN A 77 2.14 7.29 14.31
N ASP A 78 1.69 6.21 13.67
CA ASP A 78 2.49 5.01 13.47
C ASP A 78 3.63 5.24 12.47
N VAL A 79 4.63 4.36 12.50
CA VAL A 79 5.85 4.49 11.69
C VAL A 79 5.57 4.60 10.19
N GLY A 80 4.55 3.89 9.68
CA GLY A 80 4.22 3.87 8.25
C GLY A 80 3.73 5.24 7.76
N PRO A 81 2.62 5.77 8.30
CA PRO A 81 2.11 7.09 7.96
C PRO A 81 3.11 8.21 8.18
N GLN A 82 3.82 8.22 9.32
CA GLN A 82 4.87 9.21 9.61
C GLN A 82 5.96 9.20 8.53
N SER A 83 6.47 8.02 8.20
CA SER A 83 7.51 7.86 7.18
C SER A 83 7.04 8.32 5.78
N TYR A 84 5.80 8.00 5.40
CA TYR A 84 5.23 8.49 4.16
C TYR A 84 5.18 10.02 4.14
N ALA A 85 4.65 10.64 5.19
CA ALA A 85 4.49 12.09 5.26
C ALA A 85 5.84 12.82 5.30
N ASP A 86 6.82 12.32 6.05
CA ASP A 86 8.19 12.86 6.07
C ASP A 86 8.78 12.90 4.67
N GLN A 87 8.64 11.79 3.93
CA GLN A 87 9.17 11.71 2.56
C GLN A 87 8.34 12.52 1.56
N ALA A 88 7.03 12.66 1.77
CA ALA A 88 6.14 13.47 0.93
C ALA A 88 6.47 14.96 1.05
N VAL A 89 6.72 15.47 2.26
CA VAL A 89 7.16 16.86 2.48
C VAL A 89 8.53 17.14 1.84
N LEU A 90 9.44 16.15 1.84
CA LEU A 90 10.71 16.28 1.12
C LEU A 90 10.54 16.34 -0.40
N ALA A 91 9.55 15.63 -0.95
CA ALA A 91 9.25 15.62 -2.38
C ALA A 91 8.50 16.88 -2.83
N ASP A 92 7.55 17.35 -2.00
CA ASP A 92 6.80 18.58 -2.18
C ASP A 92 6.63 19.29 -0.82
N PRO A 93 7.40 20.36 -0.56
CA PRO A 93 7.33 21.12 0.69
C PRO A 93 5.97 21.77 0.98
N ALA A 94 5.07 21.87 -0.01
CA ALA A 94 3.71 22.37 0.21
C ALA A 94 2.76 21.30 0.80
N THR A 95 3.19 20.04 0.87
CA THR A 95 2.40 18.94 1.44
C THR A 95 2.06 19.21 2.90
N ASP A 96 0.78 19.15 3.26
CA ASP A 96 0.37 19.12 4.67
C ASP A 96 0.73 17.76 5.27
N HIS A 97 1.69 17.77 6.21
CA HIS A 97 2.18 16.57 6.87
C HIS A 97 1.08 15.81 7.63
N ALA A 98 0.19 16.52 8.31
CA ALA A 98 -0.89 15.88 9.06
C ALA A 98 -1.89 15.21 8.11
N GLN A 99 -2.25 15.87 7.01
CA GLN A 99 -3.12 15.30 5.99
C GLN A 99 -2.49 14.08 5.32
N ALA A 100 -1.21 14.17 4.94
CA ALA A 100 -0.48 13.06 4.31
C ALA A 100 -0.47 11.80 5.18
N ARG A 101 -0.36 11.94 6.51
CA ARG A 101 -0.46 10.80 7.44
C ARG A 101 -1.85 10.17 7.44
N GLN A 102 -2.90 10.98 7.40
CA GLN A 102 -4.28 10.47 7.30
C GLN A 102 -4.53 9.77 5.97
N ASP A 103 -4.04 10.34 4.87
CA ASP A 103 -4.16 9.75 3.53
C ASP A 103 -3.45 8.38 3.47
N ALA A 104 -2.29 8.24 4.12
CA ALA A 104 -1.58 6.97 4.21
C ALA A 104 -2.36 5.89 4.95
N VAL A 105 -2.99 6.23 6.08
CA VAL A 105 -3.86 5.31 6.83
C VAL A 105 -5.06 4.91 5.97
N GLY A 106 -5.75 5.91 5.40
CA GLY A 106 -6.93 5.68 4.55
C GLY A 106 -6.61 4.80 3.34
N ALA A 107 -5.52 5.10 2.63
CA ALA A 107 -5.12 4.33 1.46
C ALA A 107 -4.87 2.86 1.78
N LEU A 108 -4.17 2.55 2.88
CA LEU A 108 -3.93 1.17 3.26
C LEU A 108 -5.20 0.49 3.78
N ALA A 109 -6.03 1.18 4.56
CA ALA A 109 -7.29 0.65 5.06
C ALA A 109 -8.23 0.28 3.90
N ASP A 110 -8.47 1.21 2.97
CA ASP A 110 -9.29 0.99 1.77
C ASP A 110 -8.76 -0.19 0.94
N PHE A 111 -7.44 -0.29 0.78
CA PHE A 111 -6.80 -1.40 0.07
C PHE A 111 -7.05 -2.74 0.78
N LEU A 112 -6.78 -2.83 2.09
CA LEU A 112 -6.89 -4.07 2.85
C LEU A 112 -8.32 -4.55 2.98
N GLU A 113 -9.27 -3.64 3.21
CA GLU A 113 -10.70 -3.97 3.27
C GLU A 113 -11.18 -4.50 1.92
N SER A 114 -10.88 -3.79 0.82
CA SER A 114 -11.27 -4.24 -0.52
C SER A 114 -10.63 -5.57 -0.92
N LEU A 115 -9.38 -5.80 -0.50
CA LEU A 115 -8.69 -7.06 -0.73
C LEU A 115 -9.34 -8.18 0.08
N GLU A 116 -9.72 -7.93 1.33
CA GLU A 116 -10.42 -8.90 2.17
C GLU A 116 -11.77 -9.29 1.58
N TYR A 117 -12.56 -8.31 1.12
CA TYR A 117 -13.82 -8.56 0.43
C TYR A 117 -13.62 -9.37 -0.85
N GLY A 118 -12.64 -9.01 -1.69
CA GLY A 118 -12.39 -9.68 -2.96
C GLY A 118 -11.81 -11.09 -2.83
N LEU A 119 -11.15 -11.43 -1.72
CA LEU A 119 -10.66 -12.80 -1.46
C LEU A 119 -11.74 -13.70 -0.85
N ALA A 120 -12.81 -13.13 -0.30
CA ALA A 120 -13.91 -13.87 0.30
C ALA A 120 -15.05 -14.19 -0.69
N SER A 121 -15.06 -13.55 -1.86
CA SER A 121 -16.04 -13.72 -2.94
C SER A 121 -15.68 -14.85 -3.89
#